data_AF-A0A819RIB8-F1
#
_entry.id   AF-A0A819RIB8-F1
#
_cell.length_a   1.000
_cell.length_b   1.000
_cell.length_c   1.000
_cell.angle_alpha   90.00
_cell.angle_beta   90.00
_cell.angle_gamma   90.00
#
_symmetry.space_group_name_H-M   'P 1'
#
loop_
_entity.id
_entity.type
_entity.pdbx_description
1 polymer ?
#
loop_
_entity_poly.entity_id
_entity_poly.type
_entity_poly.pdbx_seq_one_letter_code
_entity_poly.pdbx_strand_id
1 'polypeptide(L)'
;MHSAAKYILDDISTRLTEIFTKYPDYTLIICGYSLGAGIGSILSIKLKSKYPHLKCYGIAMPGSVLSENLALTTRHFIYSYVVDVDMIARASIRSLEHLRDRIIDALNKYNRNKICLLTMTLARTIAKRRQTFHSINYQTQTLIDDALSNSTTTVDVNSSLSQLVVTHHSNEHVHLVMPGTIIHLYSTHRVGLFSRGVSYRAGITTYDQFFQLIVHPRMWLDHFPASYGRALANVIENYDQNSQQIA
;
A
#
# COMPACT_ATOMS: atom_id res chain seq x y z
N MET A 1 -3.81 14.92 7.16
CA MET A 1 -5.17 14.35 7.26
C MET A 1 -5.99 15.01 8.37
N HIS A 2 -5.48 15.15 9.59
CA HIS A 2 -6.21 15.78 10.70
C HIS A 2 -6.76 17.19 10.38
N SER A 3 -5.93 18.09 9.83
CA SER A 3 -6.37 19.46 9.47
C SER A 3 -7.48 19.47 8.42
N ALA A 4 -7.40 18.59 7.41
CA ALA A 4 -8.44 18.44 6.40
C ALA A 4 -9.75 17.89 7.00
N ALA A 5 -9.67 16.92 7.91
CA ALA A 5 -10.84 16.41 8.61
C ALA A 5 -11.50 17.49 9.49
N LYS A 6 -10.72 18.37 10.12
CA LYS A 6 -11.24 19.53 10.86
C LYS A 6 -11.95 20.51 9.93
N TYR A 7 -11.32 20.87 8.81
CA TYR A 7 -11.93 21.77 7.82
C TYR A 7 -13.28 21.22 7.31
N ILE A 8 -13.33 19.94 6.94
CA ILE A 8 -14.57 19.30 6.49
C ILE A 8 -15.62 19.28 7.60
N LEU A 9 -15.22 18.96 8.84
CA LEU A 9 -16.14 18.96 9.97
C LEU A 9 -16.80 20.32 10.18
N ASP A 10 -16.01 21.39 10.15
CA ASP A 10 -16.49 22.76 10.34
C ASP A 10 -17.49 23.13 9.23
N ASP A 11 -17.18 22.79 7.97
CA ASP A 11 -18.03 23.05 6.79
C ASP A 11 -19.38 22.30 6.81
N ILE A 12 -19.38 21.01 7.23
CA ILE A 12 -20.59 20.18 7.15
C ILE A 12 -21.44 20.15 8.43
N SER A 13 -20.92 20.70 9.54
CA SER A 13 -21.53 20.56 10.88
C SER A 13 -22.98 21.05 10.97
N THR A 14 -23.28 22.23 10.40
CA THR A 14 -24.61 22.83 10.38
C THR A 14 -25.57 21.99 9.54
N ARG A 15 -25.16 21.64 8.31
CA ARG A 15 -25.97 20.83 7.37
C ARG A 15 -26.28 19.44 7.92
N LEU A 16 -25.31 18.79 8.57
CA LEU A 16 -25.55 17.50 9.22
C LEU A 16 -26.61 17.62 10.33
N THR A 17 -26.55 18.69 11.13
CA THR A 17 -27.53 18.89 12.22
C THR A 17 -28.95 19.08 11.67
N GLU A 18 -29.12 19.83 10.59
CA GLU A 18 -30.40 20.01 9.90
C GLU A 18 -30.95 18.69 9.34
N ILE A 19 -30.09 17.89 8.68
CA ILE A 19 -30.48 16.59 8.11
C ILE A 19 -30.93 15.62 9.20
N PHE A 20 -30.19 15.51 10.29
CA PHE A 20 -30.53 14.61 11.40
C PHE A 20 -31.70 15.09 12.25
N THR A 21 -32.05 16.38 12.19
CA THR A 21 -33.31 16.88 12.75
C THR A 21 -34.51 16.39 11.94
N LYS A 22 -34.36 16.30 10.61
CA LYS A 22 -35.41 15.82 9.70
C LYS A 22 -35.52 14.29 9.64
N TYR A 23 -34.39 13.59 9.75
CA TYR A 23 -34.29 12.14 9.61
C TYR A 23 -33.50 11.53 10.78
N PRO A 24 -34.07 11.47 11.99
CA PRO A 24 -33.35 11.01 13.19
C PRO A 24 -32.97 9.52 13.14
N ASP A 25 -33.74 8.70 12.43
CA ASP A 25 -33.52 7.24 12.36
C ASP A 25 -32.44 6.83 11.35
N TYR A 26 -31.89 7.79 10.60
CA TYR A 26 -30.92 7.49 9.55
C TYR A 26 -29.55 7.20 10.16
N THR A 27 -28.75 6.40 9.47
CA THR A 27 -27.38 6.11 9.87
C THR A 27 -26.39 6.93 9.05
N LEU A 28 -25.50 7.67 9.72
CA LEU A 28 -24.40 8.38 9.05
C LEU A 28 -23.35 7.39 8.56
N ILE A 29 -23.12 7.35 7.24
CA ILE A 29 -22.06 6.54 6.64
C ILE A 29 -21.03 7.46 5.98
N ILE A 30 -19.77 7.31 6.36
CA ILE A 30 -18.64 8.05 5.78
C ILE A 30 -17.81 7.10 4.93
N CYS A 31 -17.75 7.35 3.63
CA CYS A 31 -16.92 6.58 2.70
C CYS A 31 -15.75 7.42 2.21
N GLY A 32 -14.61 6.77 1.94
CA GLY A 32 -13.46 7.44 1.36
C GLY A 32 -12.53 6.47 0.66
N TYR A 33 -11.77 6.98 -0.30
CA TYR A 33 -10.76 6.22 -1.04
C TYR A 33 -9.37 6.83 -0.83
N SER A 34 -8.34 6.00 -0.63
CA SER A 34 -6.95 6.42 -0.47
C SER A 34 -6.81 7.48 0.64
N LEU A 35 -6.20 8.64 0.36
CA LEU A 35 -6.12 9.76 1.30
C LEU A 35 -7.48 10.15 1.90
N GLY A 36 -8.56 10.11 1.11
CA GLY A 36 -9.92 10.40 1.56
C GLY A 36 -10.43 9.41 2.59
N ALA A 37 -10.00 8.14 2.53
CA ALA A 37 -10.31 7.13 3.54
C ALA A 37 -9.68 7.49 4.90
N GLY A 38 -8.41 7.95 4.90
CA GLY A 38 -7.71 8.39 6.11
C GLY A 38 -8.31 9.67 6.69
N ILE A 39 -8.79 10.60 5.86
CA ILE A 39 -9.51 11.79 6.31
C ILE A 39 -10.87 11.40 6.89
N GLY A 40 -11.61 10.53 6.19
CA GLY A 40 -12.92 10.02 6.61
C GLY A 40 -12.88 9.26 7.93
N SER A 41 -11.82 8.49 8.20
CA SER A 41 -11.67 7.79 9.48
C SER A 41 -11.45 8.75 10.66
N ILE A 42 -10.61 9.79 10.49
CA ILE A 42 -10.41 10.83 11.51
C ILE A 42 -11.71 11.63 11.72
N LEU A 43 -12.41 11.98 10.65
CA LEU A 43 -13.70 12.66 10.71
C LEU A 43 -14.73 11.81 11.47
N SER A 44 -14.77 10.51 11.20
CA SER A 44 -15.65 9.55 11.86
C SER A 44 -15.42 9.50 13.37
N ILE A 45 -14.17 9.55 13.82
CA ILE A 45 -13.82 9.60 15.24
C ILE A 45 -14.37 10.87 15.89
N LYS A 46 -14.21 12.03 15.24
CA LYS A 46 -14.71 13.32 15.75
C LYS A 46 -16.23 13.36 15.82
N LEU A 47 -16.91 12.67 14.92
CA LEU A 47 -18.38 12.65 14.82
C LEU A 47 -19.04 11.53 15.64
N LYS A 48 -18.28 10.54 16.12
CA LYS A 48 -18.81 9.34 16.78
C LYS A 48 -19.63 9.64 18.04
N SER A 49 -19.24 10.66 18.82
CA SER A 49 -19.96 11.06 20.03
C SER A 49 -21.36 11.61 19.73
N LYS A 50 -21.53 12.32 18.61
CA LYS A 50 -22.81 12.90 18.19
C LYS A 50 -23.67 11.89 17.41
N TYR A 51 -23.05 10.96 16.70
CA TYR A 51 -23.73 9.96 15.87
C TYR A 51 -23.29 8.53 16.27
N PRO A 52 -23.95 7.91 17.27
CA PRO A 52 -23.55 6.61 17.82
C PRO A 52 -23.57 5.47 16.80
N HIS A 53 -24.48 5.50 15.83
CA HIS A 53 -24.60 4.47 14.80
C HIS A 53 -23.67 4.69 13.59
N LEU A 54 -22.83 5.74 13.60
CA LEU A 54 -21.94 6.08 12.50
C LEU A 54 -21.06 4.90 12.09
N LYS A 55 -20.97 4.66 10.77
CA LYS A 55 -20.03 3.71 10.15
C LYS A 55 -19.10 4.41 9.16
N CYS A 56 -17.88 3.93 9.05
CA CYS A 56 -16.90 4.41 8.09
C CYS A 56 -16.37 3.26 7.23
N TYR A 57 -16.40 3.42 5.92
CA TYR A 57 -15.84 2.47 4.97
C TYR A 57 -14.71 3.15 4.18
N GLY A 58 -13.48 2.83 4.55
CA GLY A 58 -12.29 3.31 3.88
C GLY A 58 -11.75 2.29 2.90
N ILE A 59 -11.59 2.67 1.65
CA ILE A 59 -11.03 1.85 0.59
C ILE A 59 -9.60 2.31 0.33
N ALA A 60 -8.65 1.38 0.21
CA ALA A 60 -7.24 1.70 0.00
C ALA A 60 -6.66 2.63 1.10
N MET A 61 -7.09 2.43 2.35
CA MET A 61 -6.73 3.34 3.44
C MET A 61 -5.21 3.31 3.71
N PRO A 62 -4.55 4.47 3.93
CA PRO A 62 -3.15 4.51 4.29
C PRO A 62 -2.84 3.68 5.54
N GLY A 63 -1.68 3.03 5.55
CA GLY A 63 -1.23 2.21 6.67
C GLY A 63 -0.88 3.00 7.93
N SER A 64 -0.76 4.33 7.85
CA SER A 64 -0.29 5.18 8.95
C SER A 64 -1.24 6.36 9.23
N VAL A 65 -2.39 6.10 9.87
CA VAL A 65 -3.40 7.14 10.14
C VAL A 65 -3.60 7.42 11.63
N LEU A 66 -3.68 6.38 12.46
CA LEU A 66 -4.01 6.51 13.88
C LEU A 66 -2.98 5.80 14.76
N SER A 67 -2.86 6.22 16.02
CA SER A 67 -2.13 5.41 17.00
C SER A 67 -2.82 4.06 17.22
N GLU A 68 -2.05 3.08 17.67
CA GLU A 68 -2.53 1.71 17.91
C GLU A 68 -3.76 1.66 18.81
N ASN A 69 -3.74 2.35 19.96
CA ASN A 69 -4.87 2.42 20.89
C ASN A 69 -6.14 2.98 20.25
N LEU A 70 -5.99 3.99 19.37
CA LEU A 70 -7.11 4.61 18.69
C LEU A 70 -7.63 3.73 17.54
N ALA A 71 -6.73 3.04 16.83
CA ALA A 71 -7.11 2.04 15.83
C ALA A 71 -7.89 0.87 16.45
N LEU A 72 -7.49 0.39 17.63
CA LEU A 72 -8.21 -0.63 18.38
C LEU A 72 -9.61 -0.18 18.78
N THR A 73 -9.73 1.04 19.32
CA THR A 73 -11.02 1.62 19.75
C THR A 73 -11.99 1.80 18.58
N THR A 74 -11.49 1.97 17.36
CA THR A 74 -12.30 2.24 16.17
C THR A 74 -12.79 1.01 15.41
N ARG A 75 -12.38 -0.20 15.82
CA ARG A 75 -12.72 -1.48 15.14
C ARG A 75 -14.22 -1.72 14.95
N HIS A 76 -15.04 -1.24 15.88
CA HIS A 76 -16.49 -1.49 15.87
C HIS A 76 -17.25 -0.62 14.84
N PHE A 77 -16.63 0.40 14.26
CA PHE A 77 -17.32 1.29 13.33
C PHE A 77 -16.52 1.75 12.10
N ILE A 78 -15.21 1.55 12.07
CA ILE A 78 -14.36 1.84 10.91
C ILE A 78 -13.94 0.53 10.28
N TYR A 79 -14.10 0.43 8.96
CA TYR A 79 -13.74 -0.72 8.15
C TYR A 79 -12.77 -0.28 7.06
N SER A 80 -11.62 -0.92 6.97
CA SER A 80 -10.55 -0.58 6.03
C SER A 80 -10.36 -1.71 5.04
N TYR A 81 -10.67 -1.49 3.77
CA TYR A 81 -10.50 -2.46 2.70
C TYR A 81 -9.15 -2.28 2.01
N VAL A 82 -8.42 -3.38 1.86
CA VAL A 82 -7.12 -3.41 1.19
C VAL A 82 -7.09 -4.54 0.17
N VAL A 83 -6.59 -4.27 -1.04
CA VAL A 83 -6.42 -5.29 -2.09
C VAL A 83 -4.97 -5.74 -2.20
N ASP A 84 -4.75 -7.06 -2.22
CA ASP A 84 -3.48 -7.72 -2.51
C ASP A 84 -2.27 -7.04 -1.83
N VAL A 85 -1.39 -6.43 -2.65
CA VAL A 85 -0.13 -5.80 -2.24
C VAL A 85 -0.19 -4.29 -2.41
N ASP A 86 -1.35 -3.65 -2.24
CA ASP A 86 -1.53 -2.19 -2.34
C ASP A 86 -0.43 -1.43 -1.57
N MET A 87 0.25 -0.54 -2.28
CA MET A 87 1.31 0.28 -1.75
C MET A 87 0.86 1.21 -0.61
N ILE A 88 -0.31 1.84 -0.75
CA ILE A 88 -0.79 2.86 0.18
C ILE A 88 -1.15 2.27 1.54
N ALA A 89 -1.77 1.09 1.53
CA ALA A 89 -2.00 0.31 2.74
C ALA A 89 -0.70 -0.04 3.49
N ARG A 90 0.42 -0.13 2.76
CA ARG A 90 1.75 -0.45 3.27
C ARG A 90 2.66 0.77 3.44
N ALA A 91 2.18 1.96 3.11
CA ALA A 91 2.93 3.20 3.24
C ALA A 91 2.87 3.66 4.70
N SER A 92 3.99 3.48 5.40
CA SER A 92 4.23 4.03 6.73
C SER A 92 5.68 4.48 6.83
N ILE A 93 5.98 5.33 7.82
CA ILE A 93 7.37 5.75 8.09
C ILE A 93 8.25 4.52 8.31
N ARG A 94 7.80 3.56 9.13
CA ARG A 94 8.50 2.31 9.40
C ARG A 94 8.72 1.47 8.14
N SER A 95 7.71 1.38 7.28
CA SER A 95 7.83 0.63 6.01
C SER A 95 8.87 1.26 5.09
N LEU A 96 8.98 2.59 5.10
CA LEU A 96 9.94 3.35 4.31
C LEU A 96 11.37 3.24 4.88
N GLU A 97 11.53 3.31 6.20
CA GLU A 97 12.81 3.06 6.88
C GLU A 97 13.31 1.64 6.59
N HIS A 98 12.44 0.63 6.72
CA HIS A 98 12.80 -0.74 6.40
C HIS A 98 13.14 -0.93 4.90
N LEU A 99 12.47 -0.19 4.00
CA LEU A 99 12.84 -0.19 2.58
C LEU A 99 14.20 0.47 2.35
N ARG A 100 14.48 1.61 3.01
CA ARG A 100 15.78 2.30 2.96
C ARG A 100 16.90 1.37 3.39
N ASP A 101 16.76 0.70 4.53
CA ASP A 101 17.79 -0.18 5.07
C ASP A 101 18.08 -1.35 4.12
N ARG A 102 17.03 -1.98 3.57
CA ARG A 102 17.17 -3.01 2.53
C ARG A 102 17.87 -2.53 1.26
N ILE A 103 17.62 -1.30 0.85
CA ILE A 103 18.30 -0.70 -0.32
C ILE A 103 19.78 -0.48 0.01
N ILE A 104 20.10 0.05 1.20
CA ILE A 104 21.48 0.26 1.64
C ILE A 104 22.22 -1.09 1.72
N ASP A 105 21.62 -2.11 2.33
CA ASP A 105 22.19 -3.45 2.42
C ASP A 105 22.43 -4.07 1.04
N ALA A 106 21.46 -3.92 0.13
CA ALA A 106 21.62 -4.38 -1.25
C ALA A 106 22.76 -3.61 -1.95
N LEU A 107 22.83 -2.29 -1.81
CA LEU A 107 23.90 -1.48 -2.41
C LEU A 107 25.28 -1.87 -1.86
N ASN A 108 25.40 -2.09 -0.55
CA ASN A 108 26.65 -2.50 0.09
C ASN A 108 27.09 -3.89 -0.36
N LYS A 109 26.15 -4.80 -0.63
CA LYS A 109 26.44 -6.14 -1.15
C LYS A 109 26.90 -6.13 -2.62
N TYR A 110 26.52 -5.14 -3.41
CA TYR A 110 26.87 -5.03 -4.83
C TYR A 110 27.98 -3.99 -5.08
N ASN A 111 29.23 -4.39 -4.87
CA ASN A 111 30.44 -3.59 -5.14
C ASN A 111 30.83 -3.53 -6.65
N ARG A 112 29.87 -3.28 -7.55
CA ARG A 112 30.10 -3.12 -9.00
C ARG A 112 29.47 -1.82 -9.49
N ASN A 113 30.02 -1.24 -10.56
CA ASN A 113 29.60 0.04 -11.13
C ASN A 113 28.07 0.13 -11.25
N LYS A 114 27.47 1.03 -10.45
CA LYS A 114 26.02 1.22 -10.32
C LYS A 114 25.33 1.48 -11.68
N ILE A 115 26.05 2.14 -12.58
CA ILE A 115 25.64 2.37 -13.97
C ILE A 115 25.56 1.06 -14.76
N CYS A 116 26.49 0.12 -14.57
CA CYS A 116 26.48 -1.19 -15.23
C CYS A 116 25.26 -2.01 -14.83
N LEU A 117 24.85 -1.99 -13.55
CA LEU A 117 23.65 -2.72 -13.11
C LEU A 117 22.35 -2.11 -13.66
N LEU A 118 22.24 -0.77 -13.66
CA LEU A 118 21.09 -0.06 -14.25
C LEU A 118 21.03 -0.22 -15.76
N THR A 119 22.17 -0.12 -16.45
CA THR A 119 22.25 -0.36 -17.90
C THR A 119 22.01 -1.83 -18.25
N MET A 120 22.50 -2.78 -17.46
CA MET A 120 22.20 -4.22 -17.63
C MET A 120 20.72 -4.53 -17.40
N THR A 121 20.08 -3.96 -16.38
CA THR A 121 18.65 -4.20 -16.11
C THR A 121 17.77 -3.50 -17.15
N LEU A 122 18.10 -2.28 -17.56
CA LEU A 122 17.43 -1.57 -18.66
C LEU A 122 17.62 -2.30 -20.00
N ALA A 123 18.85 -2.70 -20.33
CA ALA A 123 19.17 -3.45 -21.54
C ALA A 123 18.49 -4.81 -21.55
N ARG A 124 18.46 -5.55 -20.44
CA ARG A 124 17.73 -6.82 -20.32
C ARG A 124 16.21 -6.64 -20.40
N THR A 125 15.66 -5.55 -19.87
CA THR A 125 14.22 -5.26 -19.97
C THR A 125 13.83 -4.87 -21.39
N ILE A 126 14.68 -4.12 -22.10
CA ILE A 126 14.51 -3.78 -23.52
C ILE A 126 14.73 -5.01 -24.42
N ALA A 127 15.73 -5.85 -24.11
CA ALA A 127 16.02 -7.08 -24.86
C ALA A 127 14.94 -8.14 -24.67
N LYS A 128 14.37 -8.31 -23.46
CA LYS A 128 13.19 -9.16 -23.23
C LYS A 128 11.94 -8.62 -23.92
N ARG A 129 11.86 -7.30 -24.18
CA ARG A 129 10.83 -6.68 -25.03
C ARG A 129 11.03 -6.95 -26.53
N ARG A 130 12.24 -7.34 -26.94
CA ARG A 130 12.59 -7.72 -28.33
C ARG A 130 12.49 -9.23 -28.59
N GLN A 131 12.63 -10.08 -27.57
CA GLN A 131 12.60 -11.56 -27.72
C GLN A 131 11.19 -12.20 -27.89
N THR A 132 10.19 -11.44 -28.35
CA THR A 132 9.01 -12.05 -29.02
C THR A 132 9.09 -11.95 -30.54
N PHE A 133 10.18 -11.41 -31.09
CA PHE A 133 10.46 -11.42 -32.52
C PHE A 133 11.92 -11.83 -32.72
N HIS A 134 12.11 -12.99 -33.33
CA HIS A 134 13.38 -13.58 -33.82
C HIS A 134 14.27 -14.32 -32.81
N SER A 135 14.32 -15.64 -33.01
CA SER A 135 15.47 -16.51 -32.69
C SER A 135 16.78 -15.90 -33.23
N ILE A 136 17.90 -16.17 -32.54
CA ILE A 136 19.18 -16.68 -33.10
C ILE A 136 20.38 -16.39 -32.17
N ASN A 137 21.15 -17.47 -31.94
CA ASN A 137 22.56 -17.68 -31.59
C ASN A 137 23.17 -17.28 -30.23
N TYR A 138 23.45 -18.35 -29.48
CA TYR A 138 24.55 -18.54 -28.54
C TYR A 138 25.91 -18.28 -29.21
N GLN A 139 26.56 -17.15 -28.93
CA GLN A 139 28.03 -17.03 -29.03
C GLN A 139 28.64 -15.77 -28.39
N THR A 140 27.84 -14.88 -27.77
CA THR A 140 28.35 -13.61 -27.19
C THR A 140 28.59 -13.70 -25.67
N GLN A 141 29.24 -14.77 -25.20
CA GLN A 141 29.51 -14.95 -23.76
C GLN A 141 31.00 -14.84 -23.39
N THR A 142 31.94 -14.75 -24.35
CA THR A 142 33.38 -14.90 -24.05
C THR A 142 34.27 -13.69 -24.34
N LEU A 143 33.74 -12.56 -24.82
CA LEU A 143 34.56 -11.39 -25.21
C LEU A 143 34.42 -10.15 -24.31
N ILE A 144 33.54 -10.18 -23.29
CA ILE A 144 33.30 -9.03 -22.41
C ILE A 144 34.10 -9.12 -21.10
N ASP A 145 34.53 -10.33 -20.72
CA ASP A 145 35.18 -10.57 -19.42
C ASP A 145 36.64 -10.06 -19.38
N ASP A 146 37.34 -9.99 -20.51
CA ASP A 146 38.77 -9.60 -20.54
C ASP A 146 39.03 -8.07 -20.55
N ALA A 147 38.03 -7.24 -20.85
CA ALA A 147 38.21 -5.78 -20.95
C ALA A 147 37.95 -5.02 -19.63
N LEU A 148 37.42 -5.69 -18.58
CA LEU A 148 36.94 -5.04 -17.35
C LEU A 148 37.79 -5.35 -16.11
N SER A 149 39.04 -5.75 -16.31
CA SER A 149 39.99 -6.10 -15.25
C SER A 149 40.81 -4.91 -14.74
N ASN A 150 40.81 -3.76 -15.44
CA ASN A 150 41.80 -2.69 -15.23
C ASN A 150 41.23 -1.37 -14.69
N SER A 151 40.08 -1.37 -14.01
CA SER A 151 39.56 -0.13 -13.39
C SER A 151 38.90 -0.39 -12.03
N THR A 152 39.73 -0.74 -11.06
CA THR A 152 39.42 -0.60 -9.63
C THR A 152 39.59 0.86 -9.23
N THR A 153 38.51 1.64 -9.27
CA THR A 153 38.40 2.89 -8.51
C THR A 153 37.47 2.64 -7.33
N THR A 154 38.07 2.53 -6.14
CA THR A 154 37.39 2.55 -4.85
C THR A 154 36.79 3.94 -4.67
N VAL A 155 35.49 4.08 -4.88
CA VAL A 155 34.76 5.32 -4.57
C VAL A 155 34.33 5.24 -3.11
N ASP A 156 35.08 5.90 -2.23
CA ASP A 156 34.67 6.15 -0.84
C ASP A 156 33.42 7.02 -0.84
N VAL A 157 32.27 6.38 -0.62
CA VAL A 157 31.01 7.09 -0.35
C VAL A 157 31.09 7.56 1.10
N ASN A 158 31.54 8.80 1.29
CA ASN A 158 31.71 9.49 2.57
C ASN A 158 30.67 9.07 3.63
N SER A 159 31.18 8.54 4.74
CA SER A 159 30.49 8.22 5.99
C SER A 159 29.62 9.36 6.55
N SER A 160 29.84 10.59 6.09
CA SER A 160 29.07 11.80 6.43
C SER A 160 27.65 11.83 5.85
N LEU A 161 27.37 11.17 4.72
CA LEU A 161 26.02 11.18 4.12
C LEU A 161 25.07 10.20 4.85
N SER A 162 25.63 9.10 5.35
CA SER A 162 25.00 8.23 6.34
C SER A 162 24.74 8.96 7.66
N GLN A 163 25.64 9.83 8.13
CA GLN A 163 25.43 10.60 9.37
C GLN A 163 24.44 11.76 9.24
N LEU A 164 24.41 12.46 8.10
CA LEU A 164 23.50 13.60 7.85
C LEU A 164 22.03 13.20 7.65
N VAL A 165 21.74 11.92 7.40
CA VAL A 165 20.36 11.37 7.34
C VAL A 165 20.02 10.59 8.61
N VAL A 166 21.03 10.19 9.40
CA VAL A 166 20.88 9.57 10.74
C VAL A 166 20.64 10.60 11.84
N THR A 167 20.70 11.90 11.54
CA THR A 167 20.36 12.95 12.50
C THR A 167 18.87 12.89 12.91
N HIS A 168 18.65 12.32 14.10
CA HIS A 168 17.73 12.80 15.15
C HIS A 168 16.26 12.32 15.26
N HIS A 169 15.73 11.38 14.48
CA HIS A 169 14.25 11.10 14.56
C HIS A 169 13.80 9.64 14.78
N SER A 170 14.70 8.67 14.97
CA SER A 170 14.31 7.26 15.07
C SER A 170 13.59 6.84 16.36
N ASN A 171 13.42 7.72 17.36
CA ASN A 171 12.85 7.36 18.67
C ASN A 171 11.59 8.13 19.12
N GLU A 172 11.08 9.11 18.35
CA GLU A 172 9.94 9.95 18.80
C GLU A 172 8.70 9.93 17.89
N HIS A 173 8.73 9.19 16.78
CA HIS A 173 7.55 9.11 15.93
C HIS A 173 6.53 8.12 16.50
N VAL A 174 5.38 8.65 16.94
CA VAL A 174 4.21 7.85 17.35
C VAL A 174 3.92 6.81 16.27
N HIS A 175 3.89 5.55 16.66
CA HIS A 175 3.58 4.45 15.76
C HIS A 175 2.15 4.58 15.24
N LEU A 176 2.02 4.94 13.97
CA LEU A 176 0.74 5.07 13.29
C LEU A 176 0.43 3.81 12.49
N VAL A 177 -0.78 3.31 12.66
CA VAL A 177 -1.30 2.08 12.05
C VAL A 177 -2.59 2.34 11.28
N MET A 178 -3.04 1.31 10.56
CA MET A 178 -4.30 1.33 9.83
C MET A 178 -5.51 1.31 10.79
N PRO A 179 -6.48 2.21 10.63
CA PRO A 179 -7.70 2.29 11.43
C PRO A 179 -8.64 1.09 11.29
N GLY A 180 -9.34 0.78 12.39
CA GLY A 180 -10.54 -0.04 12.35
C GLY A 180 -10.32 -1.54 12.09
N THR A 181 -11.38 -2.19 11.63
CA THR A 181 -11.36 -3.59 11.18
C THR A 181 -10.82 -3.65 9.77
N ILE A 182 -9.71 -4.36 9.57
CA ILE A 182 -9.04 -4.44 8.28
C ILE A 182 -9.53 -5.67 7.53
N ILE A 183 -10.06 -5.45 6.34
CA ILE A 183 -10.57 -6.48 5.42
C ILE A 183 -9.61 -6.56 4.25
N HIS A 184 -8.84 -7.65 4.19
CA HIS A 184 -7.88 -7.91 3.14
C HIS A 184 -8.52 -8.76 2.03
N LEU A 185 -8.55 -8.19 0.84
CA LEU A 185 -9.00 -8.83 -0.40
C LEU A 185 -7.77 -9.37 -1.12
N TYR A 186 -7.51 -10.66 -0.99
CA TYR A 186 -6.33 -11.29 -1.59
C TYR A 186 -6.72 -12.25 -2.70
N SER A 187 -5.88 -12.29 -3.72
CA SER A 187 -6.03 -13.17 -4.88
C SER A 187 -5.49 -14.58 -4.58
N THR A 188 -6.26 -15.62 -4.91
CA THR A 188 -5.90 -17.03 -4.66
C THR A 188 -5.22 -17.69 -5.87
N HIS A 189 -5.61 -17.31 -7.08
CA HIS A 189 -5.08 -17.86 -8.33
C HIS A 189 -4.60 -16.74 -9.24
N ARG A 190 -3.41 -16.19 -8.96
CA ARG A 190 -2.80 -15.13 -9.78
C ARG A 190 -1.42 -15.57 -10.29
N VAL A 191 -1.31 -15.79 -11.61
CA VAL A 191 -0.04 -16.11 -12.30
C VAL A 191 0.30 -14.98 -13.28
N GLY A 192 1.31 -14.16 -12.96
CA GLY A 192 1.80 -13.07 -13.81
C GLY A 192 1.18 -11.68 -13.57
N LEU A 193 1.61 -10.67 -14.34
CA LEU A 193 1.15 -9.28 -14.18
C LEU A 193 -0.28 -9.05 -14.71
N PHE A 194 -0.71 -9.80 -15.73
CA PHE A 194 -1.95 -9.57 -16.47
C PHE A 194 -2.96 -10.73 -16.38
N SER A 195 -2.97 -11.50 -15.28
CA SER A 195 -3.91 -12.61 -15.12
C SER A 195 -5.36 -12.13 -15.25
N ARG A 196 -6.10 -12.74 -16.19
CA ARG A 196 -7.51 -12.41 -16.48
C ARG A 196 -8.52 -13.19 -15.61
N GLY A 197 -8.16 -14.38 -15.13
CA GLY A 197 -9.01 -15.22 -14.26
C GLY A 197 -8.53 -15.21 -12.81
N VAL A 198 -8.74 -14.11 -12.10
CA VAL A 198 -8.28 -13.96 -10.70
C VAL A 198 -9.47 -14.11 -9.79
N SER A 199 -9.47 -15.16 -8.98
CA SER A 199 -10.40 -15.31 -7.87
C SER A 199 -9.86 -14.58 -6.64
N TYR A 200 -10.75 -13.87 -5.95
CA TYR A 200 -10.48 -13.11 -4.73
C TYR A 200 -11.20 -13.73 -3.54
N ARG A 201 -10.53 -13.67 -2.39
CA ARG A 201 -11.10 -13.99 -1.08
C ARG A 201 -10.92 -12.81 -0.14
N ALA A 202 -11.85 -12.67 0.81
CA ALA A 202 -11.77 -11.69 1.88
C ALA A 202 -11.40 -12.37 3.20
N GLY A 203 -10.48 -11.77 3.94
CA GLY A 203 -10.15 -12.17 5.30
C GLY A 203 -9.99 -10.94 6.20
N ILE A 204 -10.43 -11.06 7.45
CA ILE A 204 -10.13 -10.04 8.47
C ILE A 204 -8.69 -10.22 8.92
N THR A 205 -7.96 -9.12 9.05
CA THR A 205 -6.54 -9.14 9.40
C THR A 205 -6.14 -8.01 10.34
N THR A 206 -4.88 -8.01 10.78
CA THR A 206 -4.25 -6.97 11.59
C THR A 206 -3.33 -6.09 10.75
N TYR A 207 -2.98 -4.91 11.28
CA TYR A 207 -2.07 -3.98 10.60
C TYR A 207 -0.65 -4.57 10.44
N ASP A 208 -0.29 -5.61 11.20
CA ASP A 208 1.00 -6.30 11.11
C ASP A 208 1.23 -6.95 9.74
N GLN A 209 0.19 -7.21 8.95
CA GLN A 209 0.40 -7.74 7.59
C GLN A 209 0.86 -6.68 6.58
N PHE A 210 0.85 -5.41 6.96
CA PHE A 210 1.08 -4.28 6.07
C PHE A 210 2.33 -3.42 6.41
N PHE A 211 3.19 -3.84 7.34
CA PHE A 211 4.38 -3.04 7.72
C PHE A 211 5.51 -3.02 6.67
N GLN A 212 5.43 -3.85 5.64
CA GLN A 212 6.51 -4.00 4.66
C GLN A 212 6.09 -3.53 3.26
N LEU A 213 6.89 -2.61 2.70
CA LEU A 213 6.84 -2.29 1.27
C LEU A 213 7.48 -3.41 0.45
N ILE A 214 6.75 -3.87 -0.58
CA ILE A 214 7.13 -4.97 -1.45
C ILE A 214 7.59 -4.39 -2.79
N VAL A 215 8.85 -4.56 -3.18
CA VAL A 215 9.33 -3.98 -4.45
C VAL A 215 8.73 -4.77 -5.63
N HIS A 216 7.54 -4.37 -6.08
CA HIS A 216 6.83 -5.01 -7.18
C HIS A 216 5.90 -4.01 -7.90
N PRO A 217 5.86 -3.98 -9.25
CA PRO A 217 5.01 -3.04 -10.00
C PRO A 217 3.53 -3.12 -9.65
N ARG A 218 3.07 -4.31 -9.21
CA ARG A 218 1.67 -4.50 -8.81
C ARG A 218 1.25 -3.71 -7.58
N MET A 219 2.17 -3.26 -6.72
CA MET A 219 1.76 -2.42 -5.58
C MET A 219 1.00 -1.18 -6.04
N TRP A 220 1.40 -0.61 -7.18
CA TRP A 220 0.71 0.51 -7.82
C TRP A 220 -0.54 0.07 -8.56
N LEU A 221 -0.49 -1.05 -9.27
CA LEU A 221 -1.65 -1.54 -10.04
C LEU A 221 -2.81 -1.97 -9.15
N ASP A 222 -2.52 -2.59 -8.02
CA ASP A 222 -3.52 -3.06 -7.07
C ASP A 222 -4.11 -1.89 -6.24
N HIS A 223 -3.43 -0.74 -6.20
CA HIS A 223 -3.98 0.48 -5.60
C HIS A 223 -5.19 1.00 -6.37
N PHE A 224 -5.16 0.99 -7.71
CA PHE A 224 -6.18 1.67 -8.54
C PHE A 224 -7.63 1.19 -8.27
N PRO A 225 -8.63 2.08 -8.41
CA PRO A 225 -10.03 1.75 -8.10
C PRO A 225 -10.58 0.53 -8.86
N ALA A 226 -10.12 0.31 -10.11
CA ALA A 226 -10.52 -0.85 -10.90
C ALA A 226 -10.13 -2.19 -10.24
N SER A 227 -9.02 -2.23 -9.51
CA SER A 227 -8.59 -3.42 -8.77
C SER A 227 -9.51 -3.69 -7.59
N TYR A 228 -9.92 -2.66 -6.86
CA TYR A 228 -10.90 -2.75 -5.78
C TYR A 228 -12.29 -3.17 -6.26
N GLY A 229 -12.79 -2.56 -7.34
CA GLY A 229 -14.09 -2.91 -7.92
C GLY A 229 -14.15 -4.38 -8.33
N ARG A 230 -13.13 -4.85 -9.06
CA ARG A 230 -13.03 -6.27 -9.46
C ARG A 230 -12.89 -7.21 -8.28
N ALA A 231 -12.07 -6.87 -7.29
CA ALA A 231 -11.86 -7.71 -6.12
C ALA A 231 -13.14 -7.85 -5.29
N LEU A 232 -13.84 -6.74 -5.03
CA LEU A 232 -15.11 -6.73 -4.30
C LEU A 232 -16.20 -7.50 -5.05
N ALA A 233 -16.38 -7.24 -6.34
CA ALA A 233 -17.37 -7.94 -7.15
C ALA A 233 -17.14 -9.46 -7.12
N ASN A 234 -15.90 -9.90 -7.31
CA ASN A 234 -15.58 -11.32 -7.29
C ASN A 234 -15.78 -11.98 -5.92
N VAL A 235 -15.47 -11.28 -4.82
CA VAL A 235 -15.71 -11.79 -3.45
C VAL A 235 -17.20 -11.96 -3.19
N ILE A 236 -18.04 -11.01 -3.62
CA ILE A 236 -19.49 -11.08 -3.45
C ILE A 236 -20.06 -12.25 -4.25
N GLU A 237 -19.67 -12.39 -5.52
CA GLU A 237 -20.09 -13.53 -6.36
C GLU A 237 -19.72 -14.89 -5.75
N ASN A 238 -18.49 -15.03 -5.23
CA ASN A 238 -18.05 -16.26 -4.58
C ASN A 238 -18.78 -16.51 -3.24
N TYR A 239 -19.22 -15.47 -2.54
CA TYR A 239 -19.97 -15.60 -1.29
C TYR A 239 -21.39 -16.12 -1.54
N ASP A 240 -22.07 -15.59 -2.55
CA ASP A 240 -23.43 -15.99 -2.90
C ASP A 240 -23.48 -17.45 -3.36
N GLN A 241 -22.51 -17.89 -4.16
CA GLN A 241 -22.41 -19.29 -4.61
C GLN A 241 -22.21 -20.27 -3.46
N ASN A 242 -21.35 -19.94 -2.49
CA ASN A 242 -21.14 -20.79 -1.32
C ASN A 242 -22.36 -20.82 -0.39
N SER A 243 -23.07 -19.70 -0.28
CA SER A 243 -24.30 -19.61 0.54
C SER A 243 -25.44 -20.44 -0.05
N GLN A 244 -25.53 -20.54 -1.39
CA GLN A 244 -26.51 -21.39 -2.09
C GLN A 244 -26.18 -22.89 -2.08
N GLN A 245 -24.92 -23.28 -1.85
CA GLN A 245 -24.54 -24.70 -1.72
C GLN A 245 -24.74 -25.28 -0.31
N ILE A 246 -24.94 -24.42 0.69
CA ILE A 246 -25.10 -24.81 2.10
C ILE A 246 -26.59 -24.82 2.53
N ALA A 247 -27.48 -24.24 1.71
CA ALA A 247 -28.94 -24.27 1.89
C ALA A 247 -29.58 -25.43 1.11
#